data_AF-A0A533YG33-F1
#
_entry.id   AF-A0A533YG33-F1
#
_cell.length_a   1.000
_cell.length_b   1.000
_cell.length_c   1.000
_cell.angle_alpha   90.00
_cell.angle_beta   90.00
_cell.angle_gamma   90.00
#
_symmetry.space_group_name_H-M   'P 1'
#
loop_
_entity.id
_entity.type
_entity.pdbx_description
1 polymer ?
#
loop_
_entity_poly.entity_id
_entity_poly.type
_entity_poly.pdbx_seq_one_letter_code
_entity_poly.pdbx_strand_id
1 'polypeptide(L)'
;MKRLGILCAICLLVLTEQVEAFPVSAAAWSDAQWGQHCQDVRTSFNPTTPLRTDTLTLKPEDPRFLDFLYWVWANKIIEHQIEQVGGTEWNGPTGGVIFHWAPGSRWETHTLVPFAHAIHHITGEHNWQDNMFKEFFEKFAPVKGVNIRQRLSLDKSPTWAQFLQHIGGPESPYYRYVFHQESVIDPARRVVTLVGGQGVRFEYTFDRYLNEIREVLTDCKAYQFFELYDRYGKGFASNTGWAGQSVPKQ
;
A
#
# COMPACT_ATOMS: atom_id res chain seq x y z
N MET A 1 57.42 36.26 -14.39
CA MET A 1 56.21 35.49 -14.79
C MET A 1 56.30 34.08 -14.24
N LYS A 2 55.48 33.74 -13.23
CA LYS A 2 54.91 32.41 -12.96
C LYS A 2 54.02 32.55 -11.71
N ARG A 3 52.70 32.55 -11.91
CA ARG A 3 51.69 32.53 -10.85
C ARG A 3 51.53 31.08 -10.40
N LEU A 4 51.78 30.77 -9.14
CA LEU A 4 51.26 29.54 -8.51
C LEU A 4 49.97 29.92 -7.78
N GLY A 5 48.84 29.57 -8.38
CA GLY A 5 47.53 29.62 -7.73
C GLY A 5 47.35 28.36 -6.88
N ILE A 6 47.10 28.54 -5.60
CA ILE A 6 46.66 27.50 -4.69
C ILE A 6 45.17 27.23 -5.00
N LEU A 7 44.88 26.14 -5.71
CA LEU A 7 43.53 25.61 -5.80
C LEU A 7 43.27 24.76 -4.56
N CYS A 8 42.54 25.34 -3.60
CA CYS A 8 41.95 24.60 -2.50
C CYS A 8 40.70 23.91 -3.04
N ALA A 9 40.83 22.66 -3.50
CA ALA A 9 39.70 21.83 -3.87
C ALA A 9 39.02 21.33 -2.58
N ILE A 10 37.98 22.04 -2.15
CA ILE A 10 37.06 21.55 -1.13
C ILE A 10 36.23 20.45 -1.80
N CYS A 11 36.69 19.20 -1.68
CA CYS A 11 35.85 18.03 -1.90
C CYS A 11 34.81 17.98 -0.79
N LEU A 12 33.63 18.55 -1.05
CA LEU A 12 32.41 18.18 -0.36
C LEU A 12 32.14 16.70 -0.69
N LEU A 13 32.65 15.81 0.15
CA LEU A 13 32.16 14.45 0.27
C LEU A 13 30.70 14.56 0.70
N VAL A 14 29.79 14.61 -0.27
CA VAL A 14 28.39 14.29 -0.04
C VAL A 14 28.39 12.80 0.26
N LEU A 15 28.49 12.45 1.55
CA LEU A 15 28.02 11.18 2.06
C LEU A 15 26.52 11.17 1.74
N THR A 16 26.16 10.63 0.58
CA THR A 16 24.83 10.09 0.38
C THR A 16 24.72 8.95 1.38
N GLU A 17 24.21 9.23 2.58
CA GLU A 17 23.66 8.17 3.42
C GLU A 17 22.74 7.39 2.50
N GLN A 18 23.11 6.13 2.24
CA GLN A 18 22.22 5.22 1.54
C GLN A 18 20.99 5.12 2.43
N VAL A 19 19.92 5.77 1.99
CA VAL A 19 18.59 5.53 2.51
C VAL A 19 18.31 4.07 2.21
N GLU A 20 18.55 3.19 3.20
CA GLU A 20 18.13 1.80 3.09
C GLU A 20 16.62 1.81 3.02
N ALA A 21 16.07 1.52 1.83
CA ALA A 21 14.66 1.25 1.68
C ALA A 21 14.27 0.16 2.69
N PHE A 22 13.07 0.25 3.27
CA PHE A 22 12.57 -0.76 4.19
C PHE A 22 12.79 -2.14 3.60
N PRO A 23 13.45 -3.07 4.31
CA PRO A 23 13.66 -4.41 3.80
C PRO A 23 12.29 -5.03 3.55
N VAL A 24 11.94 -5.21 2.29
CA VAL A 24 10.76 -6.00 1.91
C VAL A 24 11.02 -7.43 2.36
N SER A 25 10.01 -8.12 2.89
CA SER A 25 10.19 -9.48 3.38
C SER A 25 10.80 -10.39 2.30
N ALA A 26 11.52 -11.44 2.72
CA ALA A 26 12.09 -12.42 1.80
C ALA A 26 11.04 -13.23 1.00
N ALA A 27 9.74 -13.07 1.33
CA ALA A 27 8.65 -13.63 0.54
C ALA A 27 8.36 -12.81 -0.73
N ALA A 28 8.74 -11.52 -0.74
CA ALA A 28 8.58 -10.63 -1.88
C ALA A 28 9.42 -11.06 -3.07
N TRP A 29 8.85 -10.92 -4.27
CA TRP A 29 9.62 -11.07 -5.49
C TRP A 29 10.24 -9.73 -5.88
N SER A 30 11.53 -9.76 -6.22
CA SER A 30 12.21 -8.63 -6.84
C SER A 30 11.62 -8.30 -8.22
N ASP A 31 11.84 -7.06 -8.68
CA ASP A 31 11.40 -6.63 -10.01
C ASP A 31 11.97 -7.51 -11.13
N ALA A 32 13.20 -8.02 -10.95
CA ALA A 32 13.82 -8.94 -11.90
C ALA A 32 13.09 -10.29 -11.95
N GLN A 33 12.68 -10.83 -10.79
CA GLN A 33 11.87 -12.06 -10.74
C GLN A 33 10.52 -11.84 -11.41
N TRP A 34 9.84 -10.72 -11.12
CA TRP A 34 8.59 -10.37 -11.81
C TRP A 34 8.78 -10.31 -13.33
N GLY A 35 9.80 -9.60 -13.80
CA GLY A 35 10.13 -9.50 -15.23
C GLY A 35 10.35 -10.88 -15.87
N GLN A 36 11.11 -11.76 -15.22
CA GLN A 36 11.34 -13.12 -15.70
C GLN A 36 10.04 -13.93 -15.80
N HIS A 37 9.13 -13.78 -14.84
CA HIS A 37 7.88 -14.52 -14.82
C HIS A 37 6.85 -14.04 -15.85
N CYS A 38 6.93 -12.79 -16.31
CA CYS A 38 5.93 -12.22 -17.21
C CYS A 38 6.41 -12.00 -18.66
N GLN A 39 7.72 -12.14 -18.95
CA GLN A 39 8.34 -11.80 -20.24
C GLN A 39 7.65 -12.47 -21.44
N ASP A 40 7.37 -13.77 -21.33
CA ASP A 40 6.81 -14.58 -22.42
C ASP A 40 5.31 -14.84 -22.28
N VAL A 41 4.67 -14.26 -21.27
CA VAL A 41 3.23 -14.40 -21.05
C VAL A 41 2.48 -13.65 -22.17
N ARG A 42 1.59 -14.37 -22.85
CA ARG A 42 0.67 -13.81 -23.86
C ARG A 42 -0.74 -14.28 -23.50
N THR A 43 -1.65 -13.33 -23.39
CA THR A 43 -3.03 -13.59 -22.95
C THR A 43 -4.02 -12.84 -23.82
N SER A 44 -5.32 -13.08 -23.64
CA SER A 44 -6.38 -12.29 -24.25
C SER A 44 -6.31 -10.81 -23.87
N PHE A 45 -5.61 -10.46 -22.78
CA PHE A 45 -5.38 -9.07 -22.37
C PHE A 45 -4.29 -8.40 -23.20
N ASN A 46 -3.20 -9.11 -23.46
CA ASN A 46 -2.13 -8.64 -24.32
C ASN A 46 -1.56 -9.79 -25.18
N PRO A 47 -2.08 -9.99 -26.41
CA PRO A 47 -1.77 -11.16 -27.20
C PRO A 47 -0.43 -11.06 -27.94
N THR A 48 0.05 -9.85 -28.20
CA THR A 48 1.16 -9.61 -29.14
C THR A 48 2.39 -8.98 -28.50
N THR A 49 2.27 -8.41 -27.30
CA THR A 49 3.40 -7.77 -26.61
C THR A 49 3.54 -8.29 -25.17
N PRO A 50 4.76 -8.26 -24.60
CA PRO A 50 4.95 -8.56 -23.17
C PRO A 50 4.10 -7.65 -22.27
N LEU A 51 3.74 -8.18 -21.10
CA LEU A 51 3.07 -7.39 -20.08
C LEU A 51 3.99 -6.29 -19.55
N ARG A 52 3.41 -5.13 -19.24
CA ARG A 52 4.14 -3.97 -18.76
C ARG A 52 4.63 -4.18 -17.34
N THR A 53 5.92 -3.91 -17.11
CA THR A 53 6.55 -4.02 -15.79
C THR A 53 6.38 -2.77 -14.94
N ASP A 54 5.96 -1.66 -15.54
CA ASP A 54 5.95 -0.32 -14.94
C ASP A 54 4.55 0.19 -14.56
N THR A 55 3.48 -0.39 -15.12
CA THR A 55 2.12 0.11 -14.90
C THR A 55 1.06 -0.98 -15.09
N LEU A 56 -0.07 -0.84 -14.40
CA LEU A 56 -1.28 -1.65 -14.61
C LEU A 56 -2.25 -0.86 -15.51
N THR A 57 -2.46 -1.37 -16.71
CA THR A 57 -3.26 -0.71 -17.77
C THR A 57 -4.72 -1.14 -17.82
N LEU A 58 -5.10 -2.15 -17.03
CA LEU A 58 -6.49 -2.59 -16.89
C LEU A 58 -7.40 -1.40 -16.55
N LYS A 59 -8.60 -1.38 -17.14
CA LYS A 59 -9.59 -0.33 -16.96
C LYS A 59 -10.91 -0.88 -16.40
N PRO A 60 -11.71 -0.05 -15.71
CA PRO A 60 -12.99 -0.47 -15.14
C PRO A 60 -14.04 -0.95 -16.15
N GLU A 61 -13.90 -0.61 -17.43
CA GLU A 61 -14.78 -1.03 -18.53
C GLU A 61 -14.38 -2.39 -19.13
N ASP A 62 -13.21 -2.91 -18.75
CA ASP A 62 -12.72 -4.18 -19.25
C ASP A 62 -13.60 -5.35 -18.76
N PRO A 63 -14.03 -6.28 -19.64
CA PRO A 63 -14.86 -7.42 -19.24
C PRO A 63 -14.23 -8.33 -18.17
N ARG A 64 -12.91 -8.27 -17.99
CA ARG A 64 -12.15 -8.99 -16.95
C ARG A 64 -12.15 -8.28 -15.61
N PHE A 65 -12.51 -7.00 -15.55
CA PHE A 65 -12.26 -6.13 -14.41
C PHE A 65 -12.89 -6.64 -13.12
N LEU A 66 -14.13 -7.14 -13.16
CA LEU A 66 -14.77 -7.64 -11.94
C LEU A 66 -14.05 -8.88 -11.36
N ASP A 67 -13.66 -9.83 -12.23
CA ASP A 67 -12.86 -10.99 -11.80
C ASP A 67 -11.48 -10.55 -11.27
N PHE A 68 -10.90 -9.50 -11.85
CA PHE A 68 -9.66 -8.92 -11.36
C PHE A 68 -9.81 -8.39 -9.93
N LEU A 69 -10.91 -7.68 -9.63
CA LEU A 69 -11.18 -7.21 -8.26
C LEU A 69 -11.29 -8.37 -7.27
N TYR A 70 -12.01 -9.44 -7.63
CA TYR A 70 -12.09 -10.64 -6.79
C TYR A 70 -10.74 -11.34 -6.62
N TRP A 71 -9.91 -11.36 -7.66
CA TRP A 71 -8.56 -11.91 -7.58
C TRP A 71 -7.63 -11.09 -6.68
N VAL A 72 -7.67 -9.76 -6.80
CA VAL A 72 -6.93 -8.85 -5.90
C VAL A 72 -7.34 -9.09 -4.46
N TRP A 73 -8.66 -9.14 -4.22
CA TRP A 73 -9.26 -9.40 -2.91
C TRP A 73 -8.81 -10.75 -2.33
N ALA A 74 -8.94 -11.82 -3.11
CA ALA A 74 -8.59 -13.18 -2.67
C ALA A 74 -7.10 -13.28 -2.32
N ASN A 75 -6.23 -12.52 -2.99
CA ASN A 75 -4.80 -12.51 -2.73
C ASN A 75 -4.36 -11.42 -1.74
N LYS A 76 -5.29 -10.67 -1.13
CA LYS A 76 -5.01 -9.66 -0.09
C LYS A 76 -4.00 -8.61 -0.54
N ILE A 77 -4.03 -8.26 -1.82
CA ILE A 77 -2.97 -7.45 -2.45
C ILE A 77 -2.97 -6.00 -1.95
N ILE A 78 -4.15 -5.49 -1.60
CA ILE A 78 -4.29 -4.11 -1.11
C ILE A 78 -4.54 -4.04 0.41
N GLU A 79 -4.50 -5.18 1.12
CA GLU A 79 -4.33 -5.15 2.57
C GLU A 79 -3.00 -4.45 2.84
N HIS A 80 -3.02 -3.44 3.69
CA HIS A 80 -1.81 -2.74 4.08
C HIS A 80 -1.77 -2.43 5.56
N GLN A 81 -0.56 -2.24 6.05
CA GLN A 81 -0.25 -1.73 7.38
C GLN A 81 0.40 -0.36 7.21
N ILE A 82 0.27 0.50 8.22
CA ILE A 82 0.87 1.82 8.18
C ILE A 82 1.81 1.96 9.36
N GLU A 83 3.04 2.36 9.08
CA GLU A 83 4.05 2.64 10.10
C GLU A 83 4.50 4.10 9.97
N GLN A 84 4.70 4.76 11.11
CA GLN A 84 5.34 6.06 11.08
C GLN A 84 6.82 5.89 10.72
N VAL A 85 7.36 6.84 9.97
CA VAL A 85 8.80 6.99 9.92
C VAL A 85 9.41 7.16 11.33
N GLY A 86 10.40 6.31 11.66
CA GLY A 86 11.06 6.25 12.96
C GLY A 86 10.51 5.15 13.88
N GLY A 87 9.62 4.31 13.35
CA GLY A 87 9.23 3.03 13.95
C GLY A 87 10.35 1.98 13.90
N THR A 88 10.02 0.75 14.30
CA THR A 88 10.99 -0.33 14.48
C THR A 88 11.73 -0.61 13.17
N GLU A 89 13.03 -0.33 13.13
CA GLU A 89 14.00 -0.70 12.07
C GLU A 89 14.26 0.32 10.94
N TRP A 90 13.64 1.50 10.94
CA TRP A 90 13.89 2.50 9.88
C TRP A 90 14.94 3.57 10.22
N ASN A 91 15.93 3.73 9.34
CA ASN A 91 17.01 4.72 9.45
C ASN A 91 17.00 5.81 8.33
N GLY A 92 15.89 5.98 7.59
CA GLY A 92 15.79 6.94 6.47
C GLY A 92 14.94 8.21 6.73
N PRO A 93 14.51 8.95 5.68
CA PRO A 93 13.88 10.28 5.80
C PRO A 93 12.61 10.36 6.65
N THR A 94 12.59 11.26 7.65
CA THR A 94 11.54 11.43 8.68
C THR A 94 10.27 12.18 8.28
N GLY A 95 10.11 12.49 7.00
CA GLY A 95 9.06 13.39 6.49
C GLY A 95 7.74 12.74 6.07
N GLY A 96 7.49 11.47 6.41
CA GLY A 96 6.31 10.76 5.89
C GLY A 96 5.83 9.57 6.73
N VAL A 97 4.98 8.78 6.07
CA VAL A 97 4.28 7.62 6.60
C VAL A 97 4.49 6.48 5.61
N ILE A 98 4.86 5.30 6.10
CA ILE A 98 5.10 4.13 5.25
C ILE A 98 3.86 3.27 5.20
N PHE A 99 3.49 2.85 4.00
CA PHE A 99 2.48 1.84 3.76
C PHE A 99 3.17 0.54 3.39
N HIS A 100 2.87 -0.51 4.15
CA HIS A 100 3.31 -1.89 3.90
C HIS A 100 2.17 -2.65 3.23
N TRP A 101 2.20 -2.70 1.91
CA TRP A 101 1.19 -3.36 1.10
C TRP A 101 1.46 -4.86 1.00
N ALA A 102 0.40 -5.66 0.94
CA ALA A 102 0.43 -7.12 0.78
C ALA A 102 1.47 -7.82 1.68
N PRO A 103 1.54 -7.52 2.99
CA PRO A 103 2.62 -7.96 3.87
C PRO A 103 2.70 -9.50 3.95
N GLY A 104 3.92 -10.02 3.87
CA GLY A 104 4.22 -11.45 3.89
C GLY A 104 3.95 -12.18 2.58
N SER A 105 3.74 -11.46 1.48
CA SER A 105 3.44 -12.04 0.18
C SER A 105 4.46 -11.64 -0.89
N ARG A 106 4.42 -12.30 -2.06
CA ARG A 106 5.27 -11.94 -3.19
C ARG A 106 5.01 -10.54 -3.77
N TRP A 107 3.84 -9.97 -3.50
CA TRP A 107 3.44 -8.63 -3.96
C TRP A 107 3.83 -7.53 -2.97
N GLU A 108 4.44 -7.90 -1.84
CA GLU A 108 4.79 -6.95 -0.79
C GLU A 108 5.62 -5.79 -1.34
N THR A 109 5.23 -4.57 -0.96
CA THR A 109 5.93 -3.35 -1.35
C THR A 109 5.77 -2.28 -0.27
N HIS A 110 6.74 -1.39 -0.19
CA HIS A 110 6.79 -0.30 0.76
C HIS A 110 6.70 1.03 0.03
N THR A 111 5.72 1.87 0.36
CA THR A 111 5.58 3.21 -0.20
C THR A 111 5.69 4.27 0.88
N LEU A 112 6.56 5.27 0.68
CA LEU A 112 6.68 6.42 1.57
C LEU A 112 5.79 7.55 1.07
N VAL A 113 4.79 7.90 1.86
CA VAL A 113 3.82 8.94 1.54
C VAL A 113 4.03 10.16 2.45
N PRO A 114 4.04 11.40 1.93
CA PRO A 114 4.11 12.59 2.77
C PRO A 114 2.98 12.63 3.81
N PHE A 115 3.27 13.09 5.04
CA PHE A 115 2.29 13.11 6.13
C PHE A 115 0.94 13.70 5.73
N ALA A 116 0.91 14.85 5.06
CA ALA A 116 -0.34 15.50 4.67
C ALA A 116 -1.22 14.60 3.77
N HIS A 117 -0.60 13.84 2.87
CA HIS A 117 -1.30 12.92 1.97
C HIS A 117 -1.74 11.66 2.72
N ALA A 118 -0.86 11.06 3.52
CA ALA A 118 -1.19 9.89 4.34
C ALA A 118 -2.32 10.19 5.35
N ILE A 119 -2.29 11.36 5.99
CA ILE A 119 -3.35 11.82 6.90
C ILE A 119 -4.68 11.93 6.16
N HIS A 120 -4.69 12.47 4.94
CA HIS A 120 -5.92 12.58 4.16
C HIS A 120 -6.54 11.20 3.90
N HIS A 121 -5.72 10.24 3.47
CA HIS A 121 -6.10 8.85 3.24
C HIS A 121 -6.63 8.19 4.53
N ILE A 122 -5.82 8.19 5.59
CA ILE A 122 -6.14 7.50 6.85
C ILE A 122 -7.36 8.13 7.53
N THR A 123 -7.48 9.46 7.58
CA THR A 123 -8.42 10.10 8.52
C THR A 123 -9.70 10.57 7.87
N GLY A 124 -9.67 10.81 6.55
CA GLY A 124 -10.87 11.04 5.76
C GLY A 124 -11.74 9.78 5.69
N GLU A 125 -11.11 8.62 5.60
CA GLU A 125 -11.80 7.36 5.29
C GLU A 125 -12.21 6.58 6.55
N HIS A 126 -11.40 6.64 7.62
CA HIS A 126 -11.61 5.79 8.81
C HIS A 126 -12.52 6.41 9.86
N ASN A 127 -12.92 7.67 9.68
CA ASN A 127 -13.75 8.43 10.62
C ASN A 127 -13.36 8.23 12.10
N TRP A 128 -12.06 8.09 12.37
CA TRP A 128 -11.55 7.78 13.69
C TRP A 128 -11.90 8.90 14.68
N GLN A 129 -12.37 8.51 15.85
CA GLN A 129 -12.76 9.41 16.92
C GLN A 129 -11.76 9.35 18.08
N ASP A 130 -11.61 10.44 18.82
CA ASP A 130 -10.68 10.50 19.95
C ASP A 130 -11.01 9.52 21.09
N ASN A 131 -12.27 9.11 21.21
CA ASN A 131 -12.72 8.07 22.15
C ASN A 131 -12.32 6.64 21.76
N MET A 132 -11.81 6.44 20.54
CA MET A 132 -11.26 5.16 20.08
C MET A 132 -9.80 4.97 20.55
N PHE A 133 -9.14 6.04 20.99
CA PHE A 133 -7.72 6.11 21.40
C PHE A 133 -7.57 6.93 22.70
N LYS A 134 -8.37 6.60 23.72
CA LYS A 134 -8.55 7.45 24.92
C LYS A 134 -7.24 7.68 25.65
N GLU A 135 -6.48 6.62 25.90
CA GLU A 135 -5.18 6.63 26.56
C GLU A 135 -4.14 7.54 25.88
N PHE A 136 -4.28 7.80 24.58
CA PHE A 136 -3.50 8.82 23.91
C PHE A 136 -4.04 10.22 24.19
N PHE A 137 -5.31 10.48 23.89
CA PHE A 137 -5.87 11.83 23.88
C PHE A 137 -6.10 12.42 25.28
N GLU A 138 -6.38 11.61 26.29
CA GLU A 138 -6.62 12.06 27.68
C GLU A 138 -5.41 12.78 28.29
N LYS A 139 -4.19 12.50 27.80
CA LYS A 139 -2.94 13.16 28.21
C LYS A 139 -2.89 14.64 27.81
N PHE A 140 -3.70 15.05 26.83
CA PHE A 140 -3.66 16.39 26.23
C PHE A 140 -4.91 17.20 26.54
N ALA A 141 -6.09 16.58 26.51
CA ALA A 141 -7.37 17.21 26.86
C ALA A 141 -8.47 16.15 27.01
N PRO A 142 -9.59 16.45 27.70
CA PRO A 142 -10.73 15.53 27.81
C PRO A 142 -11.19 15.00 26.45
N VAL A 143 -11.51 13.71 26.37
CA VAL A 143 -12.06 13.04 25.17
C VAL A 143 -13.50 13.52 24.90
N LYS A 144 -13.84 13.77 23.64
CA LYS A 144 -15.13 14.39 23.25
C LYS A 144 -15.97 13.58 22.24
N GLY A 145 -15.46 12.46 21.73
CA GLY A 145 -16.08 11.70 20.64
C GLY A 145 -15.98 12.43 19.28
N VAL A 146 -14.98 13.29 19.11
CA VAL A 146 -14.79 14.07 17.87
C VAL A 146 -13.77 13.39 16.97
N ASN A 147 -13.84 13.68 15.67
CA ASN A 147 -12.88 13.13 14.70
C ASN A 147 -11.44 13.55 15.08
N ILE A 148 -10.51 12.59 15.07
CA ILE A 148 -9.12 12.82 15.50
C ILE A 148 -8.40 13.89 14.67
N ARG A 149 -8.83 14.17 13.44
CA ARG A 149 -8.31 15.27 12.62
C ARG A 149 -8.50 16.64 13.27
N GLN A 150 -9.52 16.78 14.11
CA GLN A 150 -9.76 18.01 14.87
C GLN A 150 -8.87 18.11 16.12
N ARG A 151 -8.28 16.99 16.55
CA ARG A 151 -7.44 16.90 17.74
C ARG A 151 -5.97 16.99 17.42
N LEU A 152 -5.55 16.46 16.27
CA LEU A 152 -4.16 16.32 15.88
C LEU A 152 -3.71 17.47 14.98
N SER A 153 -2.50 17.96 15.23
CA SER A 153 -1.86 18.96 14.37
C SER A 153 -0.50 18.48 13.86
N LEU A 154 0.11 19.23 12.94
CA LEU A 154 1.43 18.89 12.42
C LEU A 154 2.56 19.39 13.35
N ASP A 155 2.33 20.50 14.04
CA ASP A 155 3.37 21.28 14.74
C ASP A 155 3.14 21.42 16.25
N LYS A 156 1.89 21.27 16.72
CA LYS A 156 1.50 21.45 18.12
C LYS A 156 0.93 20.17 18.74
N SER A 157 1.39 19.83 19.93
CA SER A 157 0.90 18.65 20.65
C SER A 157 -0.62 18.75 20.92
N PRO A 158 -1.38 17.65 20.75
CA PRO A 158 -0.92 16.35 20.22
C PRO A 158 -0.68 16.39 18.71
N THR A 159 0.47 15.89 18.27
CA THR A 159 0.87 15.88 16.86
C THR A 159 0.53 14.57 16.17
N TRP A 160 0.41 14.61 14.84
CA TRP A 160 0.28 13.41 13.99
C TRP A 160 1.43 12.42 14.19
N ALA A 161 2.65 12.93 14.30
CA ALA A 161 3.82 12.11 14.59
C ALA A 161 3.66 11.36 15.92
N GLN A 162 3.34 12.06 17.01
CA GLN A 162 3.12 11.42 18.31
C GLN A 162 2.00 10.37 18.28
N PHE A 163 0.92 10.63 17.55
CA PHE A 163 -0.19 9.71 17.43
C PHE A 163 0.19 8.45 16.63
N LEU A 164 0.81 8.61 15.46
CA LEU A 164 1.23 7.50 14.62
C LEU A 164 2.29 6.63 15.30
N GLN A 165 3.22 7.23 16.06
CA GLN A 165 4.15 6.49 16.92
C GLN A 165 3.41 5.65 17.95
N HIS A 166 2.38 6.23 18.56
CA HIS A 166 1.60 5.56 19.59
C HIS A 166 0.79 4.38 19.03
N ILE A 167 0.18 4.53 17.85
CA ILE A 167 -0.69 3.49 17.29
C ILE A 167 0.06 2.46 16.43
N GLY A 168 1.19 2.82 15.85
CA GLY A 168 2.00 1.96 14.97
C GLY A 168 3.22 1.32 15.65
N GLY A 169 3.51 1.64 16.92
CA GLY A 169 4.63 1.05 17.63
C GLY A 169 4.47 -0.46 17.92
N PRO A 170 5.56 -1.20 18.14
CA PRO A 170 5.56 -2.66 18.37
C PRO A 170 4.75 -3.10 19.59
N GLU A 171 4.69 -2.24 20.62
CA GLU A 171 3.93 -2.47 21.85
C GLU A 171 2.52 -1.86 21.80
N SER A 172 2.12 -1.32 20.64
CA SER A 172 0.84 -0.65 20.53
C SER A 172 -0.30 -1.68 20.54
N PRO A 173 -1.26 -1.57 21.47
CA PRO A 173 -2.49 -2.35 21.37
C PRO A 173 -3.32 -1.90 20.15
N TYR A 174 -2.94 -0.78 19.52
CA TYR A 174 -3.60 -0.20 18.36
C TYR A 174 -2.99 -0.60 17.01
N TYR A 175 -1.89 -1.36 17.00
CA TYR A 175 -1.18 -1.75 15.78
C TYR A 175 -2.11 -2.39 14.74
N ARG A 176 -3.00 -3.28 15.20
CA ARG A 176 -4.00 -3.96 14.34
C ARG A 176 -5.05 -3.03 13.74
N TYR A 177 -5.23 -1.82 14.27
CA TYR A 177 -6.23 -0.88 13.77
C TYR A 177 -5.78 -0.13 12.52
N VAL A 178 -4.51 -0.25 12.18
CA VAL A 178 -3.91 0.36 11.01
C VAL A 178 -4.03 -0.53 9.76
N PHE A 179 -4.70 -1.68 9.90
CA PHE A 179 -4.92 -2.63 8.83
C PHE A 179 -6.22 -2.33 8.09
N HIS A 180 -6.16 -2.36 6.75
CA HIS A 180 -7.36 -2.47 5.92
C HIS A 180 -7.59 -3.93 5.61
N GLN A 181 -8.81 -4.39 5.84
CA GLN A 181 -9.28 -5.70 5.41
C GLN A 181 -10.44 -5.48 4.46
N GLU A 182 -10.32 -5.97 3.24
CA GLU A 182 -11.41 -5.87 2.29
C GLU A 182 -12.53 -6.85 2.65
N SER A 183 -13.77 -6.36 2.67
CA SER A 183 -14.88 -7.13 3.23
C SER A 183 -15.93 -7.56 2.21
N VAL A 184 -16.29 -6.71 1.25
CA VAL A 184 -17.38 -6.97 0.30
C VAL A 184 -17.13 -6.22 -1.02
N ILE A 185 -17.34 -6.90 -2.14
CA ILE A 185 -17.40 -6.28 -3.48
C ILE A 185 -18.88 -6.24 -3.91
N ASP A 186 -19.40 -5.04 -4.20
CA ASP A 186 -20.76 -4.82 -4.71
C ASP A 186 -20.69 -4.36 -6.19
N PRO A 187 -20.94 -5.27 -7.15
CA PRO A 187 -20.89 -4.94 -8.57
C PRO A 187 -22.01 -4.01 -9.02
N ALA A 188 -23.17 -4.05 -8.36
CA ALA A 188 -24.34 -3.24 -8.73
C ALA A 188 -24.12 -1.77 -8.38
N ARG A 189 -23.54 -1.52 -7.20
CA ARG A 189 -23.16 -0.17 -6.75
C ARG A 189 -21.78 0.26 -7.24
N ARG A 190 -20.98 -0.66 -7.82
CA ARG A 190 -19.59 -0.45 -8.23
C ARG A 190 -18.71 0.06 -7.10
N VAL A 191 -18.85 -0.55 -5.94
CA VAL A 191 -18.07 -0.22 -4.74
C VAL A 191 -17.44 -1.44 -4.10
N VAL A 192 -16.32 -1.22 -3.41
CA VAL A 192 -15.72 -2.19 -2.50
C VAL A 192 -15.81 -1.63 -1.09
N THR A 193 -16.43 -2.39 -0.19
CA THR A 193 -16.46 -2.07 1.23
C THR A 193 -15.22 -2.63 1.90
N LEU A 194 -14.46 -1.72 2.50
CA LEU A 194 -13.29 -1.99 3.29
C LEU A 194 -13.65 -1.88 4.78
N VAL A 195 -12.97 -2.67 5.59
CA VAL A 195 -13.05 -2.62 7.06
C VAL A 195 -11.67 -2.23 7.57
N GLY A 196 -11.60 -1.06 8.19
CA GLY A 196 -10.42 -0.62 8.92
C GLY A 196 -10.46 -1.04 10.39
N GLY A 197 -9.50 -0.54 11.16
CA GLY A 197 -9.44 -0.75 12.60
C GLY A 197 -10.74 -0.46 13.36
N GLN A 198 -11.00 -1.28 14.38
CA GLN A 198 -12.22 -1.27 15.21
C GLN A 198 -13.52 -1.53 14.44
N GLY A 199 -13.44 -2.18 13.27
CA GLY A 199 -14.62 -2.56 12.50
C GLY A 199 -15.26 -1.41 11.73
N VAL A 200 -14.56 -0.27 11.59
CA VAL A 200 -15.06 0.86 10.82
C VAL A 200 -15.13 0.48 9.36
N ARG A 201 -16.31 0.64 8.76
CA ARG A 201 -16.56 0.37 7.35
C ARG A 201 -16.52 1.66 6.55
N PHE A 202 -15.85 1.60 5.41
CA PHE A 202 -15.85 2.65 4.40
C PHE A 202 -15.87 2.03 2.99
N GLU A 203 -16.24 2.82 2.00
CA GLU A 203 -16.44 2.35 0.63
C GLU A 203 -15.50 3.08 -0.33
N TYR A 204 -14.86 2.31 -1.21
CA TYR A 204 -14.21 2.84 -2.41
C TYR A 204 -15.07 2.56 -3.63
N THR A 205 -15.18 3.55 -4.51
CA THR A 205 -15.62 3.28 -5.88
C THR A 205 -14.61 2.37 -6.57
N PHE A 206 -15.04 1.62 -7.57
CA PHE A 206 -14.15 0.79 -8.38
C PHE A 206 -12.96 1.57 -8.97
N ASP A 207 -13.17 2.83 -9.36
CA ASP A 207 -12.09 3.68 -9.90
C ASP A 207 -11.06 4.05 -8.84
N ARG A 208 -11.53 4.43 -7.64
CA ARG A 208 -10.67 4.72 -6.48
C ARG A 208 -9.87 3.47 -6.09
N TYR A 209 -10.53 2.33 -6.04
CA TYR A 209 -9.94 1.04 -5.69
C TYR A 209 -8.88 0.60 -6.71
N LEU A 210 -9.14 0.79 -8.01
CA LEU A 210 -8.15 0.51 -9.05
C LEU A 210 -6.92 1.42 -8.95
N ASN A 211 -7.09 2.68 -8.53
CA ASN A 211 -5.95 3.56 -8.29
C ASN A 211 -5.08 3.07 -7.13
N GLU A 212 -5.67 2.53 -6.06
CA GLU A 212 -4.91 1.90 -4.97
C GLU A 212 -4.16 0.64 -5.45
N ILE A 213 -4.81 -0.21 -6.25
CA ILE A 213 -4.17 -1.41 -6.81
C ILE A 213 -2.94 -1.05 -7.65
N ARG A 214 -2.96 0.09 -8.35
CA ARG A 214 -1.84 0.56 -9.20
C ARG A 214 -0.59 0.96 -8.41
N GLU A 215 -0.70 1.24 -7.11
CA GLU A 215 0.46 1.48 -6.25
C GLU A 215 1.28 0.21 -6.00
N VAL A 216 0.65 -0.96 -6.14
CA VAL A 216 1.24 -2.28 -5.82
C VAL A 216 1.48 -3.11 -7.07
N LEU A 217 0.54 -3.08 -8.01
CA LEU A 217 0.53 -3.93 -9.21
C LEU A 217 0.87 -3.18 -10.49
N THR A 218 1.54 -3.92 -11.36
CA THR A 218 1.68 -3.65 -12.78
C THR A 218 1.05 -4.78 -13.59
N ASP A 219 0.89 -4.62 -14.90
CA ASP A 219 0.37 -5.69 -15.76
C ASP A 219 1.19 -6.98 -15.57
N CYS A 220 2.52 -6.85 -15.46
CA CYS A 220 3.45 -7.95 -15.20
C CYS A 220 3.20 -8.59 -13.82
N LYS A 221 3.03 -7.82 -12.74
CA LYS A 221 2.72 -8.39 -11.41
C LYS A 221 1.34 -9.07 -11.35
N ALA A 222 0.45 -8.71 -12.27
CA ALA A 222 -0.87 -9.30 -12.44
C ALA A 222 -0.91 -10.44 -13.47
N TYR A 223 0.22 -10.91 -14.03
CA TYR A 223 0.23 -11.86 -15.15
C TYR A 223 -0.62 -13.11 -14.90
N GLN A 224 -0.56 -13.65 -13.68
CA GLN A 224 -1.29 -14.86 -13.31
C GLN A 224 -2.79 -14.68 -13.36
N PHE A 225 -3.31 -13.50 -13.02
CA PHE A 225 -4.73 -13.23 -13.16
C PHE A 225 -5.15 -13.42 -14.62
N PHE A 226 -4.40 -12.85 -15.56
CA PHE A 226 -4.73 -12.93 -16.98
C PHE A 226 -4.64 -14.37 -17.52
N GLU A 227 -3.62 -15.13 -17.12
CA GLU A 227 -3.50 -16.54 -17.52
C GLU A 227 -4.62 -17.42 -16.95
N LEU A 228 -5.02 -17.18 -15.69
CA LEU A 228 -6.13 -17.89 -15.06
C LEU A 228 -7.46 -17.52 -15.72
N TYR A 229 -7.66 -16.24 -16.06
CA TYR A 229 -8.86 -15.79 -16.77
C TYR A 229 -8.99 -16.46 -18.14
N ASP A 230 -7.90 -16.53 -18.91
CA ASP A 230 -7.92 -17.19 -20.21
C ASP A 230 -8.22 -18.68 -20.11
N ARG A 231 -7.74 -19.33 -19.04
CA ARG A 231 -7.92 -20.76 -18.82
C ARG A 231 -9.32 -21.12 -18.33
N TYR A 232 -9.86 -20.36 -17.38
CA TYR A 232 -11.10 -20.70 -16.66
C TYR A 232 -12.30 -19.84 -17.09
N GLY A 233 -12.07 -18.75 -17.80
CA GLY A 233 -13.09 -17.84 -18.28
C GLY A 233 -13.66 -16.91 -17.22
N LYS A 234 -14.68 -16.15 -17.63
CA LYS A 234 -15.38 -15.19 -16.79
C LYS A 234 -15.99 -15.85 -15.55
N GLY A 235 -15.88 -15.18 -14.41
CA GLY A 235 -16.42 -15.61 -13.12
C GLY A 235 -15.48 -16.50 -12.32
N PHE A 236 -14.30 -16.87 -12.84
CA PHE A 236 -13.42 -17.82 -12.17
C PHE A 236 -13.03 -17.34 -10.75
N ALA A 237 -12.66 -16.06 -10.60
CA ALA A 237 -12.17 -15.52 -9.34
C ALA A 237 -13.29 -15.21 -8.33
N SER A 238 -14.54 -15.09 -8.79
CA SER A 238 -15.70 -14.83 -7.93
C SER A 238 -16.17 -16.06 -7.13
N ASN A 239 -15.67 -17.24 -7.47
CA ASN A 239 -15.94 -18.47 -6.72
C ASN A 239 -15.08 -18.54 -5.44
N THR A 240 -15.49 -19.32 -4.44
CA THR A 240 -14.71 -19.49 -3.22
C THR A 240 -13.45 -20.36 -3.45
N GLY A 241 -12.34 -20.05 -2.76
CA GLY A 241 -11.14 -20.91 -2.72
C GLY A 241 -10.06 -20.67 -3.79
N TRP A 242 -10.11 -19.55 -4.53
CA TRP A 242 -9.14 -19.26 -5.60
C TRP A 242 -7.85 -18.56 -5.15
N ALA A 243 -7.81 -18.05 -3.92
CA ALA A 243 -6.62 -17.42 -3.34
C ALA A 243 -5.41 -18.37 -3.37
N GLY A 244 -4.25 -17.89 -3.82
CA GLY A 244 -2.98 -18.62 -3.74
C GLY A 244 -2.81 -19.81 -4.68
N GLN A 245 -3.72 -20.04 -5.63
CA GLN A 245 -3.56 -21.10 -6.63
C GLN A 245 -2.42 -20.77 -7.60
N SER A 246 -1.42 -21.65 -7.68
CA SER A 246 -0.36 -21.56 -8.68
C SER A 246 -0.93 -21.82 -10.07
N VAL A 247 -0.55 -21.03 -11.09
CA VAL A 247 -0.80 -21.40 -12.49
C VAL A 247 -0.05 -22.72 -12.75
N PRO A 248 -0.73 -23.84 -13.06
CA PRO A 248 -0.04 -25.08 -13.40
C PRO A 248 0.89 -24.84 -14.59
N LYS A 249 2.16 -25.25 -14.45
CA LYS A 249 3.13 -25.22 -15.56
C LYS A 249 2.53 -25.93 -16.77
N GLN A 250 2.53 -25.26 -17.91
CA GLN A 250 2.16 -25.86 -19.19
C GLN A 250 3.21 -26.88 -19.62
#